data_AF-A0A9N9ZKQ9-F1
#
_entry.id   AF-A0A9N9ZKQ9-F1
#
_cell.length_a   1.000
_cell.length_b   1.000
_cell.length_c   1.000
_cell.angle_alpha   90.00
_cell.angle_beta   90.00
_cell.angle_gamma   90.00
#
_symmetry.space_group_name_H-M   'P 1'
#
loop_
_entity.id
_entity.type
_entity.pdbx_description
1 polymer ?
#
loop_
_entity_poly.entity_id
_entity_poly.type
_entity_poly.pdbx_seq_one_letter_code
_entity_poly.pdbx_strand_id
1 'polypeptide(L)'
;MEALMLPPVTGHRRLPNSLTQNDQGCQNCHEPGANMVCANCKVADIGSLSTRYCSRDCQMEHWQDHKKICNDRRRLTRATRVLNTIWETFAELTYVNRFMFVGKAGRTIHMTCLSQNEALDHGGWTGETIFRDFSQDVMGGNQDEDVKQALLHDNGCNDAISTGLGLIKSLLTPVCSKITEVRIKAKGRALVVEIGGNPTTDVHTILRAKLESGEEFSIDVTGAQFGWQEKIYTWRSFTQHRAESIEDRLALGGTNLHEALMVESFPADQIHRAAYDLRQEIARDVVKSITAFFSEKQTSVWNFMSQANSTFPSQSAELVSKATMAIHGSIHKLTVERGIGRWYVEVQPSKFALKVLRGEELARRMKRVWLSQKQVDGVRLKFAHLPKRQMEKACLEKLSDIVMKRWVKSMYCRRG
;
A
#
# COMPACT_ATOMS: atom_id res chain seq x y z
N MET A 1 -35.86 -15.16 -23.42
CA MET A 1 -34.88 -15.80 -22.54
C MET A 1 -34.48 -14.79 -21.48
N GLU A 2 -35.24 -14.73 -20.39
CA GLU A 2 -34.85 -13.96 -19.20
C GLU A 2 -33.64 -14.65 -18.58
N ALA A 3 -32.47 -14.01 -18.67
CA ALA A 3 -31.33 -14.41 -17.89
C ALA A 3 -31.71 -14.29 -16.41
N LEU A 4 -31.85 -15.42 -15.73
CA LEU A 4 -31.94 -15.52 -14.29
C LEU A 4 -30.75 -14.77 -13.69
N MET A 5 -30.95 -13.49 -13.37
CA MET A 5 -30.00 -12.70 -12.61
C MET A 5 -30.01 -13.28 -11.21
N LEU A 6 -29.08 -14.20 -10.95
CA LEU A 6 -28.77 -14.64 -9.60
C LEU A 6 -28.58 -13.38 -8.73
N PRO A 7 -29.14 -13.35 -7.50
CA PRO A 7 -29.00 -12.20 -6.63
C PRO A 7 -27.52 -11.84 -6.51
N PRO A 8 -27.15 -10.55 -6.52
CA PRO A 8 -25.76 -10.14 -6.47
C PRO A 8 -25.13 -10.77 -5.23
N VAL A 9 -24.18 -11.67 -5.46
CA VAL A 9 -23.48 -12.36 -4.38
C VAL A 9 -22.49 -11.36 -3.77
N THR A 10 -22.99 -10.47 -2.92
CA THR A 10 -22.21 -9.38 -2.34
C THR A 10 -21.40 -9.87 -1.14
N GLY A 11 -20.20 -9.32 -0.95
CA GLY A 11 -19.48 -9.44 0.32
C GLY A 11 -18.52 -10.63 0.42
N HIS A 12 -18.16 -11.25 -0.69
CA HIS A 12 -17.16 -12.31 -0.69
C HIS A 12 -15.74 -11.78 -0.55
N ARG A 13 -15.00 -12.28 0.44
CA ARG A 13 -13.56 -12.02 0.58
C ARG A 13 -12.76 -12.57 -0.59
N ARG A 14 -13.12 -13.79 -1.00
CA ARG A 14 -12.68 -14.43 -2.24
C ARG A 14 -13.88 -14.86 -3.06
N LEU A 15 -13.87 -14.56 -4.35
CA LEU A 15 -14.89 -15.04 -5.28
C LEU A 15 -14.90 -16.57 -5.26
N PRO A 16 -16.08 -17.19 -5.09
CA PRO A 16 -16.23 -18.62 -5.26
C PRO A 16 -15.69 -19.08 -6.62
N ASN A 17 -15.05 -20.25 -6.67
CA ASN A 17 -14.54 -20.82 -7.91
C ASN A 17 -15.62 -20.92 -9.01
N SER A 18 -16.88 -21.10 -8.63
CA SER A 18 -18.03 -21.12 -9.54
C SER A 18 -18.28 -19.80 -10.27
N LEU A 19 -17.84 -18.66 -9.71
CA LEU A 19 -18.00 -17.33 -10.30
C LEU A 19 -16.79 -16.92 -11.15
N THR A 20 -15.64 -17.57 -10.94
CA THR A 20 -14.39 -17.20 -11.62
C THR A 20 -14.03 -18.14 -12.76
N GLN A 21 -14.68 -19.29 -12.84
CA GLN A 21 -14.47 -20.30 -13.88
C GLN A 21 -15.64 -20.25 -14.85
N ASN A 22 -15.50 -19.43 -15.88
CA ASN A 22 -16.54 -19.24 -16.90
C ASN A 22 -16.88 -20.51 -17.69
N ASP A 23 -16.06 -21.56 -17.64
CA ASP A 23 -16.34 -22.83 -18.30
C ASP A 23 -15.90 -23.98 -17.40
N GLN A 24 -16.86 -24.79 -16.92
CA GLN A 24 -16.58 -26.03 -16.16
C GLN A 24 -16.08 -27.17 -17.06
N GLY A 25 -15.84 -26.89 -18.35
CA GLY A 25 -15.43 -27.85 -19.35
C GLY A 25 -13.91 -28.07 -19.42
N CYS A 26 -13.53 -29.22 -19.94
CA CYS A 26 -12.15 -29.53 -20.31
C CYS A 26 -11.69 -28.57 -21.42
N GLN A 27 -10.51 -27.98 -21.29
CA GLN A 27 -10.00 -27.05 -22.31
C GLN A 27 -9.58 -27.74 -23.61
N ASN A 28 -9.48 -29.08 -23.62
CA ASN A 28 -9.19 -29.86 -24.82
C ASN A 28 -10.46 -30.38 -25.49
N CYS A 29 -11.25 -31.20 -24.79
CA CYS A 29 -12.44 -31.86 -25.37
C CYS A 29 -13.76 -31.14 -25.09
N HIS A 30 -13.76 -30.06 -24.31
CA HIS A 30 -14.94 -29.28 -23.92
C HIS A 30 -16.01 -30.00 -23.08
N GLU A 31 -15.82 -31.30 -22.79
CA GLU A 31 -16.69 -32.05 -21.91
C GLU A 31 -16.77 -31.42 -20.51
N PRO A 32 -17.97 -31.34 -19.90
CA PRO A 32 -18.16 -30.77 -18.57
C PRO A 32 -17.48 -31.62 -17.49
N GLY A 33 -17.38 -31.07 -16.28
CA GLY A 33 -16.89 -31.81 -15.11
C GLY A 33 -15.37 -31.96 -15.04
N ALA A 34 -14.62 -31.12 -15.76
CA ALA A 34 -13.17 -31.12 -15.70
C ALA A 34 -12.66 -30.71 -14.30
N ASN A 35 -12.11 -31.66 -13.56
CA ASN A 35 -11.63 -31.49 -12.19
C ASN A 35 -10.10 -31.37 -12.09
N MET A 36 -9.35 -31.81 -13.11
CA MET A 36 -7.90 -31.70 -13.13
C MET A 36 -7.50 -30.28 -13.56
N VAL A 37 -6.55 -29.67 -12.85
CA VAL A 37 -6.07 -28.31 -13.14
C VAL A 37 -4.59 -28.33 -13.52
N CYS A 38 -4.19 -27.48 -14.46
CA CYS A 38 -2.79 -27.30 -14.77
C CYS A 38 -2.04 -26.73 -13.56
N ALA A 39 -1.17 -27.54 -12.93
CA ALA A 39 -0.40 -27.13 -11.76
C ALA A 39 0.55 -25.95 -12.01
N ASN A 40 0.94 -25.70 -13.27
CA ASN A 40 1.89 -24.65 -13.62
C ASN A 40 1.28 -23.25 -13.72
N CYS A 41 0.02 -23.14 -14.15
CA CYS A 41 -0.69 -21.86 -14.24
C CYS A 41 -1.82 -21.71 -13.22
N LYS A 42 -2.02 -22.70 -12.34
CA LYS A 42 -2.93 -22.59 -11.21
C LYS A 42 -2.45 -21.49 -10.28
N VAL A 43 -3.30 -20.49 -10.08
CA VAL A 43 -3.15 -19.42 -9.10
C VAL A 43 -4.23 -19.63 -8.07
N ALA A 44 -3.83 -19.90 -6.83
CA ALA A 44 -4.76 -20.08 -5.71
C ALA A 44 -4.45 -19.16 -4.53
N ASP A 45 -3.21 -18.70 -4.41
CA ASP A 45 -2.75 -17.86 -3.31
C ASP A 45 -3.16 -16.39 -3.49
N ILE A 46 -3.04 -15.86 -4.72
CA ILE A 46 -3.36 -14.45 -5.04
C ILE A 46 -4.56 -14.27 -5.99
N GLY A 47 -5.26 -15.35 -6.36
CA GLY A 47 -6.33 -15.31 -7.34
C GLY A 47 -6.95 -16.69 -7.57
N SER A 48 -7.81 -16.81 -8.57
CA SER A 48 -8.47 -18.07 -8.95
C SER A 48 -8.37 -18.30 -10.47
N LEU A 49 -7.13 -18.41 -10.95
CA LEU A 49 -6.84 -18.68 -12.36
C LEU A 49 -6.44 -20.14 -12.52
N SER A 50 -7.11 -20.87 -13.40
CA SER A 50 -6.73 -22.26 -13.68
C SER A 50 -7.27 -22.68 -15.03
N THR A 51 -6.45 -23.40 -15.79
CA THR A 51 -6.89 -24.18 -16.95
C THR A 51 -7.23 -25.60 -16.49
N ARG A 52 -8.42 -26.08 -16.89
CA ARG A 52 -8.98 -27.37 -16.45
C ARG A 52 -8.99 -28.40 -17.57
N TYR A 53 -8.86 -29.66 -17.19
CA TYR A 53 -8.88 -30.83 -18.06
C TYR A 53 -9.65 -31.97 -17.38
N CYS A 54 -10.21 -32.89 -18.17
CA CYS A 54 -10.82 -34.12 -17.67
C CYS A 54 -9.77 -35.21 -17.36
N SER A 55 -8.65 -35.22 -18.08
CA SER A 55 -7.59 -36.23 -17.96
C SER A 55 -6.22 -35.67 -18.31
N ARG A 56 -5.18 -36.41 -17.93
CA ARG A 56 -3.78 -36.12 -18.30
C ARG A 56 -3.58 -36.13 -19.82
N ASP A 57 -4.27 -37.02 -20.53
CA ASP A 57 -4.18 -37.14 -21.98
C ASP A 57 -4.69 -35.86 -22.65
N CYS A 58 -5.87 -35.37 -22.24
CA CYS A 58 -6.38 -34.08 -22.71
C CYS A 58 -5.44 -32.91 -22.41
N GLN A 59 -4.76 -32.92 -21.27
CA GLN A 59 -3.74 -31.91 -20.97
C GLN A 59 -2.53 -32.01 -21.92
N MET A 60 -2.08 -33.22 -22.23
CA MET A 60 -0.93 -33.46 -23.10
C MET A 60 -1.24 -33.10 -24.55
N GLU A 61 -2.44 -33.43 -25.04
CA GLU A 61 -2.92 -33.06 -26.37
C GLU A 61 -3.01 -31.53 -26.53
N HIS A 62 -3.65 -30.84 -25.58
CA HIS A 62 -3.76 -29.38 -25.60
C HIS A 62 -2.45 -28.65 -25.23
N TRP A 63 -1.36 -29.37 -24.91
CA TRP A 63 -0.17 -28.74 -24.36
C TRP A 63 0.50 -27.76 -25.33
N GLN A 64 0.50 -28.05 -26.64
CA GLN A 64 1.13 -27.17 -27.63
C GLN A 64 0.48 -25.78 -27.64
N ASP A 65 -0.85 -25.72 -27.59
CA ASP A 65 -1.61 -24.47 -27.56
C ASP A 65 -1.54 -23.81 -26.17
N HIS A 66 -1.63 -24.63 -25.11
CA HIS A 66 -1.64 -24.13 -23.75
C HIS A 66 -0.29 -23.59 -23.28
N LYS A 67 0.84 -24.09 -23.79
CA LYS A 67 2.18 -23.80 -23.25
C LYS A 67 2.47 -22.30 -23.20
N LYS A 68 2.12 -21.55 -24.25
CA LYS A 68 2.32 -20.09 -24.29
C LYS A 68 1.47 -19.39 -23.22
N ILE A 69 0.17 -19.68 -23.20
CA ILE A 69 -0.79 -19.15 -22.21
C ILE A 69 -0.34 -19.46 -20.77
N CYS A 70 0.05 -20.70 -20.52
CA CYS A 70 0.54 -21.16 -19.23
C CYS A 70 1.74 -20.36 -18.75
N ASN A 71 2.72 -20.14 -19.64
CA ASN A 71 3.93 -19.39 -19.31
C ASN A 71 3.63 -17.92 -19.05
N ASP A 72 2.77 -17.28 -19.84
CA ASP A 72 2.38 -15.88 -19.67
C ASP A 72 1.68 -15.67 -18.31
N ARG A 73 0.66 -16.48 -18.03
CA ARG A 73 -0.07 -16.44 -16.75
C ARG A 73 0.85 -16.67 -15.55
N ARG A 74 1.77 -17.64 -15.65
CA ARG A 74 2.74 -17.93 -14.58
C ARG A 74 3.64 -16.73 -14.29
N ARG A 75 4.12 -16.05 -15.33
CA ARG A 75 5.02 -14.90 -15.20
C ARG A 75 4.29 -13.69 -14.63
N LEU A 76 3.07 -13.41 -15.08
CA LEU A 76 2.20 -12.38 -14.50
C LEU A 76 1.96 -12.63 -13.01
N THR A 77 1.60 -13.86 -12.65
CA THR A 77 1.30 -14.26 -11.26
C THR A 77 2.49 -14.02 -10.36
N ARG A 78 3.67 -14.49 -10.78
CA ARG A 78 4.92 -14.35 -10.04
C ARG A 78 5.32 -12.89 -9.87
N ALA A 79 5.24 -12.10 -10.95
CA ALA A 79 5.55 -10.68 -10.91
C ALA A 79 4.61 -9.91 -9.97
N THR A 80 3.31 -10.22 -10.01
CA THR A 80 2.32 -9.62 -9.12
C THR A 80 2.55 -10.02 -7.66
N ARG A 81 2.90 -11.29 -7.38
CA ARG A 81 3.21 -11.73 -6.02
C ARG A 81 4.38 -10.94 -5.45
N VAL A 82 5.48 -10.83 -6.19
CA VAL A 82 6.66 -10.06 -5.78
C VAL A 82 6.31 -8.59 -5.59
N LEU A 83 5.57 -7.99 -6.53
CA LEU A 83 5.10 -6.60 -6.42
C LEU A 83 4.26 -6.39 -5.16
N ASN A 84 3.27 -7.25 -4.91
CA ASN A 84 2.38 -7.15 -3.76
C ASN A 84 3.15 -7.27 -2.45
N THR A 85 4.05 -8.24 -2.32
CA THR A 85 4.87 -8.39 -1.11
C THR A 85 5.75 -7.18 -0.85
N ILE A 86 6.43 -6.65 -1.88
CA ILE A 86 7.26 -5.44 -1.73
C ILE A 86 6.38 -4.24 -1.36
N TRP A 87 5.22 -4.10 -1.99
CA TRP A 87 4.31 -2.98 -1.75
C TRP A 87 3.69 -3.03 -0.35
N GLU A 88 3.26 -4.20 0.14
CA GLU A 88 2.72 -4.35 1.50
C GLU A 88 3.79 -3.97 2.54
N THR A 89 5.03 -4.45 2.39
CA THR A 89 6.15 -4.05 3.26
C THR A 89 6.42 -2.54 3.17
N PHE A 90 6.41 -1.98 1.96
CA PHE A 90 6.60 -0.54 1.75
C PHE A 90 5.49 0.27 2.44
N ALA A 91 4.23 -0.08 2.22
CA ALA A 91 3.08 0.61 2.79
C ALA A 91 3.10 0.56 4.32
N GLU A 92 3.43 -0.60 4.91
CA GLU A 92 3.51 -0.79 6.35
C GLU A 92 4.64 0.04 6.97
N LEU A 93 5.86 -0.03 6.41
CA LEU A 93 7.02 0.69 6.96
C LEU A 93 6.99 2.21 6.73
N THR A 94 6.19 2.67 5.77
CA THR A 94 6.09 4.11 5.44
C THR A 94 4.70 4.68 5.73
N TYR A 95 3.92 4.02 6.59
CA TYR A 95 2.57 4.45 6.93
C TYR A 95 2.56 5.82 7.60
N VAL A 96 1.76 6.76 7.11
CA VAL A 96 1.71 8.15 7.61
C VAL A 96 0.33 8.60 8.12
N ASN A 97 -0.71 7.78 7.91
CA ASN A 97 -2.06 8.19 8.23
C ASN A 97 -2.24 8.32 9.76
N ARG A 98 -3.01 9.34 10.15
CA ARG A 98 -3.28 9.69 11.57
C ARG A 98 -4.58 9.10 12.07
N PHE A 99 -4.90 7.90 11.62
CA PHE A 99 -6.08 7.18 12.08
C PHE A 99 -5.67 6.11 13.09
N MET A 100 -6.63 5.71 13.91
CA MET A 100 -6.52 4.57 14.81
C MET A 100 -7.73 3.67 14.64
N PHE A 101 -7.50 2.37 14.76
CA PHE A 101 -8.57 1.39 14.85
C PHE A 101 -9.35 1.57 16.15
N VAL A 102 -10.67 1.66 16.05
CA VAL A 102 -11.59 1.74 17.21
C VAL A 102 -12.22 0.38 17.47
N GLY A 103 -12.63 -0.33 16.41
CA GLY A 103 -13.32 -1.59 16.53
C GLY A 103 -13.88 -2.07 15.19
N LYS A 104 -14.47 -3.27 15.21
CA LYS A 104 -15.12 -3.88 14.04
C LYS A 104 -16.52 -4.33 14.42
N ALA A 105 -17.53 -3.91 13.67
CA ALA A 105 -18.92 -4.32 13.82
C ALA A 105 -19.40 -5.00 12.54
N GLY A 106 -19.47 -6.33 12.54
CA GLY A 106 -19.80 -7.11 11.35
C GLY A 106 -18.79 -6.90 10.22
N ARG A 107 -19.22 -6.24 9.14
CA ARG A 107 -18.37 -5.91 7.97
C ARG A 107 -17.74 -4.53 8.06
N THR A 108 -18.12 -3.73 9.04
CA THR A 108 -17.66 -2.35 9.17
C THR A 108 -16.48 -2.28 10.12
N ILE A 109 -15.41 -1.62 9.68
CA ILE A 109 -14.22 -1.31 10.46
C ILE A 109 -14.30 0.17 10.83
N HIS A 110 -14.34 0.48 12.11
CA HIS A 110 -14.43 1.86 12.59
C HIS A 110 -13.04 2.38 12.92
N MET A 111 -12.72 3.54 12.35
CA MET A 111 -11.53 4.33 12.63
C MET A 111 -11.91 5.68 13.20
N THR A 112 -11.02 6.24 14.01
CA THR A 112 -11.08 7.65 14.41
C THR A 112 -9.81 8.36 13.95
N CYS A 113 -9.95 9.63 13.60
CA CYS A 113 -8.80 10.50 13.41
C CYS A 113 -8.23 10.86 14.78
N LEU A 114 -6.92 10.74 14.93
CA LEU A 114 -6.21 11.35 16.05
C LEU A 114 -6.43 12.85 15.98
N SER A 115 -6.93 13.42 17.07
CA SER A 115 -7.10 14.87 17.14
C SER A 115 -5.75 15.56 16.91
N GLN A 116 -5.76 16.77 16.35
CA GLN A 116 -4.52 17.55 16.19
C GLN A 116 -3.77 17.70 17.53
N ASN A 117 -4.50 17.75 18.65
CA ASN A 117 -3.93 17.82 19.99
C ASN A 117 -3.15 16.55 20.37
N GLU A 118 -3.66 15.36 20.07
CA GLU A 118 -2.95 14.09 20.34
C GLU A 118 -1.71 13.91 19.45
N ALA A 119 -1.75 14.40 18.21
CA ALA A 119 -0.60 14.39 17.30
C ALA A 119 0.48 15.45 17.65
N LEU A 120 0.07 16.59 18.23
CA LEU A 120 0.99 17.58 18.81
C LEU A 120 1.75 17.01 20.01
N ASP A 121 1.24 15.95 20.63
CA ASP A 121 1.51 15.67 22.03
C ASP A 121 2.87 14.95 22.24
N HIS A 122 3.35 14.17 21.27
CA HIS A 122 4.66 13.50 21.35
C HIS A 122 5.59 13.86 20.20
N GLY A 123 5.24 13.48 18.97
CA GLY A 123 6.17 13.54 17.85
C GLY A 123 6.72 14.94 17.55
N GLY A 124 5.89 15.99 17.65
CA GLY A 124 6.34 17.37 17.44
C GLY A 124 7.42 17.84 18.42
N TRP A 125 7.44 17.31 19.64
CA TRP A 125 8.38 17.70 20.70
C TRP A 125 9.63 16.83 20.73
N THR A 126 9.49 15.53 20.47
CA THR A 126 10.57 14.54 20.43
C THR A 126 11.26 14.48 19.08
N GLY A 127 10.61 15.04 18.06
CA GLY A 127 11.00 14.90 16.68
C GLY A 127 10.81 13.47 16.20
N GLU A 128 9.74 12.77 16.52
CA GLU A 128 9.53 11.46 15.90
C GLU A 128 9.43 11.57 14.38
N THR A 129 9.68 10.46 13.69
CA THR A 129 9.43 10.36 12.26
C THR A 129 7.94 10.50 11.95
N ILE A 130 7.59 10.97 10.75
CA ILE A 130 6.21 10.94 10.24
C ILE A 130 5.72 9.53 9.96
N PHE A 131 6.63 8.59 9.75
CA PHE A 131 6.30 7.17 9.57
C PHE A 131 5.96 6.56 10.92
N ARG A 132 4.78 5.95 11.01
CA ARG A 132 4.25 5.33 12.23
C ARG A 132 4.47 3.83 12.19
N ASP A 133 4.59 3.21 13.36
CA ASP A 133 4.53 1.76 13.46
C ASP A 133 3.07 1.35 13.25
N PHE A 134 2.74 0.84 12.07
CA PHE A 134 1.36 0.48 11.75
C PHE A 134 0.75 -0.49 12.77
N SER A 135 1.52 -1.52 13.17
CA SER A 135 1.01 -2.59 14.01
C SER A 135 0.77 -2.12 15.45
N GLN A 136 1.65 -1.28 15.99
CA GLN A 136 1.49 -0.75 17.34
C GLN A 136 0.55 0.46 17.38
N ASP A 137 0.79 1.44 16.51
CA ASP A 137 0.17 2.76 16.58
C ASP A 137 -1.24 2.82 15.97
N VAL A 138 -1.60 1.87 15.11
CA VAL A 138 -2.90 1.84 14.42
C VAL A 138 -3.77 0.71 14.94
N MET A 139 -3.21 -0.51 15.05
CA MET A 139 -3.99 -1.70 15.39
C MET A 139 -4.17 -1.92 16.91
N GLY A 140 -3.37 -1.27 17.76
CA GLY A 140 -3.47 -1.41 19.22
C GLY A 140 -3.32 -2.85 19.71
N GLY A 141 -2.58 -3.69 18.97
CA GLY A 141 -2.39 -5.12 19.26
C GLY A 141 -3.41 -6.08 18.63
N ASN A 142 -4.42 -5.58 17.89
CA ASN A 142 -5.32 -6.44 17.12
C ASN A 142 -4.55 -7.20 16.01
N GLN A 143 -4.77 -8.51 15.92
CA GLN A 143 -4.09 -9.43 14.98
C GLN A 143 -4.99 -9.93 13.84
N ASP A 144 -6.19 -9.35 13.64
CA ASP A 144 -7.04 -9.68 12.48
C ASP A 144 -6.39 -9.16 11.19
N GLU A 145 -5.76 -10.06 10.43
CA GLU A 145 -5.01 -9.74 9.22
C GLU A 145 -5.89 -9.09 8.14
N ASP A 146 -7.17 -9.45 8.04
CA ASP A 146 -8.06 -8.80 7.06
C ASP A 146 -8.34 -7.34 7.44
N VAL A 147 -8.46 -7.06 8.74
CA VAL A 147 -8.59 -5.69 9.26
C VAL A 147 -7.29 -4.94 9.04
N LYS A 148 -6.14 -5.55 9.33
CA LYS A 148 -4.81 -4.98 9.07
C LYS A 148 -4.70 -4.53 7.62
N GLN A 149 -4.95 -5.44 6.68
CA GLN A 149 -4.82 -5.15 5.25
C GLN A 149 -5.85 -4.11 4.78
N ALA A 150 -7.10 -4.18 5.25
CA ALA A 150 -8.10 -3.18 4.89
C ALA A 150 -7.69 -1.77 5.33
N LEU A 151 -7.21 -1.63 6.56
CA LEU A 151 -6.74 -0.36 7.12
C LEU A 151 -5.43 0.15 6.51
N LEU A 152 -4.54 -0.77 6.12
CA LEU A 152 -3.25 -0.45 5.50
C LEU A 152 -3.46 0.19 4.11
N HIS A 153 -4.45 -0.30 3.37
CA HIS A 153 -4.72 0.11 1.99
C HIS A 153 -5.88 1.10 1.84
N ASP A 154 -6.59 1.45 2.93
CA ASP A 154 -7.71 2.40 2.90
C ASP A 154 -7.29 3.75 2.32
N ASN A 155 -8.02 4.20 1.30
CA ASN A 155 -7.72 5.41 0.52
C ASN A 155 -6.30 5.45 -0.10
N GLY A 156 -5.59 4.31 -0.13
CA GLY A 156 -4.21 4.17 -0.63
C GLY A 156 -4.11 3.67 -2.07
N CYS A 157 -5.24 3.48 -2.77
CA CYS A 157 -5.23 2.89 -4.11
C CYS A 157 -4.45 3.73 -5.13
N ASN A 158 -4.57 5.05 -5.08
CA ASN A 158 -3.81 5.93 -5.98
C ASN A 158 -2.33 5.93 -5.65
N ASP A 159 -1.96 5.93 -4.37
CA ASP A 159 -0.55 5.92 -3.92
C ASP A 159 0.18 4.64 -4.37
N ALA A 160 -0.49 3.50 -4.34
CA ALA A 160 0.05 2.24 -4.89
C ALA A 160 0.40 2.31 -6.37
N ILE A 161 -0.35 3.11 -7.15
CA ILE A 161 -0.08 3.31 -8.56
C ILE A 161 0.96 4.41 -8.79
N SER A 162 0.84 5.54 -8.07
CA SER A 162 1.67 6.72 -8.31
C SER A 162 3.07 6.62 -7.70
N THR A 163 3.16 6.30 -6.42
CA THR A 163 4.42 6.01 -5.73
C THR A 163 5.00 4.67 -6.16
N GLY A 164 4.15 3.66 -6.37
CA GLY A 164 4.55 2.35 -6.87
C GLY A 164 4.88 2.29 -8.36
N LEU A 165 4.76 3.38 -9.13
CA LEU A 165 4.89 3.39 -10.59
C LEU A 165 6.22 2.78 -11.08
N GLY A 166 7.32 3.11 -10.41
CA GLY A 166 8.63 2.55 -10.74
C GLY A 166 8.67 1.04 -10.55
N LEU A 167 8.09 0.52 -9.46
CA LEU A 167 8.00 -0.92 -9.18
C LEU A 167 7.13 -1.63 -10.21
N ILE A 168 5.97 -1.05 -10.54
CA ILE A 168 5.04 -1.56 -11.56
C ILE A 168 5.74 -1.65 -12.92
N LYS A 169 6.45 -0.59 -13.33
CA LYS A 169 7.23 -0.57 -14.57
C LYS A 169 8.34 -1.62 -14.56
N SER A 170 9.09 -1.74 -13.46
CA SER A 170 10.18 -2.70 -13.36
C SER A 170 9.71 -4.15 -13.35
N LEU A 171 8.60 -4.48 -12.70
CA LEU A 171 8.18 -5.87 -12.48
C LEU A 171 7.11 -6.36 -13.47
N LEU A 172 6.13 -5.53 -13.81
CA LEU A 172 4.96 -5.95 -14.60
C LEU A 172 5.10 -5.66 -16.09
N THR A 173 5.67 -4.50 -16.48
CA THR A 173 5.80 -4.14 -17.90
C THR A 173 6.61 -5.17 -18.70
N PRO A 174 7.70 -5.78 -18.16
CA PRO A 174 8.42 -6.81 -18.90
C PRO A 174 7.57 -8.04 -19.21
N VAL A 175 6.53 -8.36 -18.42
CA VAL A 175 5.73 -9.60 -18.57
C VAL A 175 4.34 -9.36 -19.17
N CYS A 176 4.02 -8.11 -19.54
CA CYS A 176 2.73 -7.71 -20.11
C CYS A 176 2.95 -6.99 -21.45
N SER A 177 2.06 -7.19 -22.41
CA SER A 177 2.09 -6.45 -23.67
C SER A 177 1.54 -5.03 -23.52
N LYS A 178 0.62 -4.83 -22.57
CA LYS A 178 0.05 -3.51 -22.24
C LYS A 178 -0.41 -3.46 -20.79
N ILE A 179 -0.21 -2.31 -20.16
CA ILE A 179 -0.78 -2.00 -18.84
C ILE A 179 -1.48 -0.64 -18.93
N THR A 180 -2.70 -0.57 -18.42
CA THR A 180 -3.48 0.67 -18.27
C THR A 180 -3.98 0.77 -16.84
N GLU A 181 -4.20 1.99 -16.37
CA GLU A 181 -4.85 2.24 -15.09
C GLU A 181 -6.35 2.36 -15.33
N VAL A 182 -7.15 1.79 -14.45
CA VAL A 182 -8.60 1.84 -14.54
C VAL A 182 -9.17 2.28 -13.21
N ARG A 183 -9.98 3.34 -13.24
CA ARG A 183 -10.76 3.78 -12.09
C ARG A 183 -12.15 3.16 -12.18
N ILE A 184 -12.59 2.55 -11.09
CA ILE A 184 -13.87 1.86 -11.00
C ILE A 184 -14.62 2.31 -9.76
N LYS A 185 -15.94 2.21 -9.80
CA LYS A 185 -16.78 2.23 -8.61
C LYS A 185 -16.89 0.82 -8.05
N ALA A 186 -16.51 0.63 -6.79
CA ALA A 186 -16.40 -0.70 -6.19
C ALA A 186 -17.76 -1.34 -5.90
N LYS A 187 -17.95 -2.59 -6.36
CA LYS A 187 -19.16 -3.39 -6.16
C LYS A 187 -18.91 -4.51 -5.14
N GLY A 188 -19.91 -4.79 -4.29
CA GLY A 188 -19.93 -5.99 -3.46
C GLY A 188 -18.80 -6.06 -2.42
N ARG A 189 -18.49 -4.94 -1.77
CA ARG A 189 -17.49 -4.81 -0.70
C ARG A 189 -17.72 -5.85 0.41
N ALA A 190 -16.67 -6.58 0.77
CA ALA A 190 -16.67 -7.54 1.88
C ALA A 190 -16.42 -6.85 3.22
N LEU A 191 -15.63 -5.78 3.22
CA LEU A 191 -15.39 -4.89 4.35
C LEU A 191 -15.66 -3.44 3.95
N VAL A 192 -16.07 -2.63 4.90
CA VAL A 192 -16.25 -1.17 4.76
C VAL A 192 -15.45 -0.51 5.86
N VAL A 193 -14.57 0.41 5.51
CA VAL A 193 -13.87 1.26 6.48
C VAL A 193 -14.69 2.53 6.68
N GLU A 194 -14.90 2.91 7.94
CA GLU A 194 -15.56 4.15 8.33
C GLU A 194 -14.64 5.01 9.17
N ILE A 195 -14.55 6.30 8.84
CA ILE A 195 -13.78 7.28 9.59
C ILE A 195 -14.75 8.26 10.24
N GLY A 196 -14.82 8.25 11.58
CA GLY A 196 -15.75 9.12 12.32
C GLY A 196 -17.22 8.90 11.95
N GLY A 197 -17.59 7.66 11.61
CA GLY A 197 -18.94 7.28 11.20
C GLY A 197 -19.29 7.53 9.73
N ASN A 198 -18.33 7.97 8.90
CA ASN A 198 -18.54 8.13 7.47
C ASN A 198 -17.79 7.05 6.69
N PRO A 199 -18.46 6.32 5.75
CA PRO A 199 -17.79 5.31 4.94
C PRO A 199 -16.76 5.94 4.00
N THR A 200 -15.66 5.25 3.77
CA THR A 200 -14.62 5.69 2.83
C THR A 200 -15.05 5.49 1.37
N THR A 201 -14.30 6.13 0.46
CA THR A 201 -14.70 6.35 -0.93
C THR A 201 -15.11 5.08 -1.68
N ASP A 202 -16.13 5.26 -2.50
CA ASP A 202 -16.52 4.53 -3.71
C ASP A 202 -15.44 3.92 -4.60
N VAL A 203 -14.46 4.77 -4.86
CA VAL A 203 -13.70 4.78 -6.09
C VAL A 203 -12.38 4.09 -5.87
N HIS A 204 -12.01 3.23 -6.80
CA HIS A 204 -10.81 2.42 -6.72
C HIS A 204 -10.01 2.49 -8.00
N THR A 205 -8.69 2.61 -7.87
CA THR A 205 -7.77 2.59 -9.00
C THR A 205 -7.02 1.28 -9.01
N ILE A 206 -7.11 0.54 -10.13
CA ILE A 206 -6.43 -0.73 -10.34
C ILE A 206 -5.65 -0.72 -11.65
N LEU A 207 -4.84 -1.76 -11.87
CA LEU A 207 -4.18 -2.00 -13.14
C LEU A 207 -5.00 -2.99 -13.96
N ARG A 208 -5.17 -2.71 -15.26
CA ARG A 208 -5.58 -3.67 -16.27
C ARG A 208 -4.37 -4.04 -17.11
N ALA A 209 -3.98 -5.30 -17.05
CA ALA A 209 -2.85 -5.86 -17.79
C ALA A 209 -3.36 -6.73 -18.94
N LYS A 210 -2.74 -6.59 -20.12
CA LYS A 210 -2.90 -7.48 -21.27
C LYS A 210 -1.62 -8.28 -21.47
N LEU A 211 -1.76 -9.58 -21.70
CA LEU A 211 -0.64 -10.49 -21.98
C LEU A 211 -0.38 -10.63 -23.49
N GLU A 212 0.73 -11.28 -23.85
CA GLU A 212 1.05 -11.63 -25.25
C GLU A 212 0.11 -12.70 -25.82
N SER A 213 -0.52 -13.49 -24.96
CA SER A 213 -1.65 -14.36 -25.31
C SER A 213 -2.91 -13.59 -25.69
N GLY A 214 -2.97 -12.28 -25.45
CA GLY A 214 -4.15 -11.45 -25.62
C GLY A 214 -5.11 -11.46 -24.43
N GLU A 215 -4.88 -12.32 -23.44
CA GLU A 215 -5.67 -12.37 -22.21
C GLU A 215 -5.53 -11.08 -21.40
N GLU A 216 -6.60 -10.71 -20.70
CA GLU A 216 -6.66 -9.50 -19.90
C GLU A 216 -6.96 -9.83 -18.44
N PHE A 217 -6.25 -9.16 -17.55
CA PHE A 217 -6.33 -9.33 -16.11
C PHE A 217 -6.47 -7.99 -15.41
N SER A 218 -7.18 -7.97 -14.29
CA SER A 218 -7.05 -6.90 -13.31
C SER A 218 -5.98 -7.30 -12.30
N ILE A 219 -5.08 -6.37 -11.97
CA ILE A 219 -4.14 -6.50 -10.86
C ILE A 219 -4.52 -5.45 -9.82
N ASP A 220 -4.81 -5.92 -8.62
CA ASP A 220 -5.32 -5.11 -7.52
C ASP A 220 -4.52 -5.35 -6.24
N VAL A 221 -3.46 -4.57 -6.04
CA VAL A 221 -2.58 -4.70 -4.87
C VAL A 221 -3.20 -4.12 -3.60
N THR A 222 -4.22 -3.26 -3.73
CA THR A 222 -4.88 -2.53 -2.64
C THR A 222 -6.34 -2.96 -2.41
N GLY A 223 -6.85 -3.96 -3.13
CA GLY A 223 -8.24 -4.43 -3.06
C GLY A 223 -8.70 -4.91 -1.67
N ALA A 224 -7.75 -5.21 -0.79
CA ALA A 224 -8.02 -5.53 0.59
C ALA A 224 -8.72 -4.39 1.35
N GLN A 225 -8.64 -3.13 0.89
CA GLN A 225 -9.45 -2.03 1.45
C GLN A 225 -10.97 -2.29 1.39
N PHE A 226 -11.42 -3.11 0.43
CA PHE A 226 -12.82 -3.57 0.32
C PHE A 226 -13.02 -5.00 0.85
N GLY A 227 -12.01 -5.55 1.54
CA GLY A 227 -11.95 -6.93 2.00
C GLY A 227 -11.75 -7.96 0.89
N TRP A 228 -11.27 -7.56 -0.29
CA TRP A 228 -10.96 -8.49 -1.37
C TRP A 228 -9.55 -9.05 -1.22
N GLN A 229 -9.42 -10.38 -1.19
CA GLN A 229 -8.12 -11.02 -0.95
C GLN A 229 -7.37 -11.37 -2.24
N GLU A 230 -8.05 -11.48 -3.37
CA GLU A 230 -7.37 -11.72 -4.64
C GLU A 230 -6.70 -10.46 -5.15
N LYS A 231 -5.45 -10.61 -5.60
CA LYS A 231 -4.64 -9.58 -6.24
C LYS A 231 -4.70 -9.68 -7.76
N ILE A 232 -5.14 -10.81 -8.32
CA ILE A 232 -5.31 -11.01 -9.77
C ILE A 232 -6.66 -11.64 -10.07
N TYR A 233 -7.35 -11.08 -11.06
CA TYR A 233 -8.55 -11.66 -11.66
C TYR A 233 -8.44 -11.63 -13.18
N THR A 234 -9.20 -12.50 -13.87
CA THR A 234 -9.51 -12.20 -15.27
C THR A 234 -10.28 -10.88 -15.33
N TRP A 235 -10.05 -10.09 -16.37
CA TRP A 235 -10.72 -8.79 -16.52
C TRP A 235 -12.25 -8.94 -16.53
N ARG A 236 -12.77 -10.01 -17.17
CA ARG A 236 -14.19 -10.35 -17.19
C ARG A 236 -14.74 -10.64 -15.79
N SER A 237 -14.10 -11.51 -15.01
CA SER A 237 -14.58 -11.82 -13.65
C SER A 237 -14.52 -10.60 -12.74
N PHE A 238 -13.47 -9.78 -12.83
CA PHE A 238 -13.38 -8.55 -12.05
C PHE A 238 -14.53 -7.60 -12.36
N THR A 239 -14.75 -7.28 -13.63
CA THR A 239 -15.79 -6.33 -14.03
C THR A 239 -17.20 -6.82 -13.70
N GLN A 240 -17.45 -8.12 -13.74
CA GLN A 240 -18.75 -8.70 -13.37
C GLN A 240 -19.04 -8.63 -11.86
N HIS A 241 -18.02 -8.86 -11.02
CA HIS A 241 -18.21 -9.12 -9.60
C HIS A 241 -17.68 -8.02 -8.66
N ARG A 242 -16.71 -7.22 -9.10
CA ARG A 242 -16.02 -6.22 -8.27
C ARG A 242 -16.18 -4.78 -8.75
N ALA A 243 -16.53 -4.57 -10.03
CA ALA A 243 -16.81 -3.23 -10.55
C ALA A 243 -18.32 -3.02 -10.78
N GLU A 244 -18.84 -1.88 -10.34
CA GLU A 244 -20.18 -1.40 -10.68
C GLU A 244 -20.15 -0.67 -12.02
N SER A 245 -19.19 0.25 -12.15
CA SER A 245 -18.92 1.05 -13.34
C SER A 245 -17.41 1.23 -13.53
N ILE A 246 -17.01 1.53 -14.77
CA ILE A 246 -15.67 2.01 -15.09
C ILE A 246 -15.79 3.51 -15.28
N GLU A 247 -15.13 4.28 -14.41
CA GLU A 247 -15.14 5.74 -14.44
C GLU A 247 -14.14 6.26 -15.47
N ASP A 248 -12.88 5.81 -15.39
CA ASP A 248 -11.79 6.30 -16.23
C ASP A 248 -10.89 5.17 -16.71
N ARG A 249 -10.22 5.41 -17.85
CA ARG A 249 -9.11 4.60 -18.35
C ARG A 249 -7.94 5.49 -18.68
N LEU A 250 -6.83 5.28 -18.00
CA LEU A 250 -5.62 6.09 -18.17
C LEU A 250 -4.47 5.22 -18.68
N ALA A 251 -3.52 5.84 -19.38
CA ALA A 251 -2.23 5.22 -19.63
C ALA A 251 -1.49 5.00 -18.30
N LEU A 252 -0.57 4.03 -18.25
CA LEU A 252 0.26 3.82 -17.06
C LEU A 252 1.10 5.08 -16.74
N GLY A 253 0.94 5.59 -15.53
CA GLY A 253 1.44 6.87 -15.03
C GLY A 253 0.42 8.01 -15.08
N GLY A 254 -0.79 7.80 -15.59
CA GLY A 254 -1.82 8.85 -15.70
C GLY A 254 -2.32 9.35 -14.34
N THR A 255 -2.39 8.46 -13.35
CA THR A 255 -2.79 8.77 -11.97
C THR A 255 -1.83 9.76 -11.29
N ASN A 256 -0.57 9.85 -11.72
CA ASN A 256 0.39 10.79 -11.15
C ASN A 256 -0.05 12.25 -11.29
N LEU A 257 -0.70 12.60 -12.40
CA LEU A 257 -1.20 13.96 -12.59
C LEU A 257 -2.34 14.25 -11.62
N HIS A 258 -3.27 13.30 -11.45
CA HIS A 258 -4.35 13.44 -10.48
C HIS A 258 -3.82 13.55 -9.06
N GLU A 259 -2.88 12.70 -8.67
CA GLU A 259 -2.26 12.73 -7.35
C GLU A 259 -1.50 14.03 -7.10
N ALA A 260 -0.71 14.49 -8.08
CA ALA A 260 -0.03 15.78 -8.00
C ALA A 260 -1.03 16.93 -7.83
N LEU A 261 -2.11 16.95 -8.61
CA LEU A 261 -3.15 17.96 -8.49
C LEU A 261 -3.85 17.91 -7.13
N MET A 262 -4.09 16.73 -6.57
CA MET A 262 -4.64 16.58 -5.22
C MET A 262 -3.67 17.16 -4.19
N VAL A 263 -2.39 16.79 -4.24
CA VAL A 263 -1.34 17.32 -3.35
C VAL A 263 -1.17 18.85 -3.47
N GLU A 264 -1.39 19.43 -4.65
CA GLU A 264 -1.40 20.89 -4.87
C GLU A 264 -2.69 21.58 -4.40
N SER A 265 -3.85 20.94 -4.59
CA SER A 265 -5.17 21.52 -4.30
C SER A 265 -5.54 21.52 -2.82
N PHE A 266 -4.85 20.73 -1.99
CA PHE A 266 -5.00 20.73 -0.54
C PHE A 266 -3.75 21.32 0.16
N PRO A 267 -3.42 22.61 -0.05
CA PRO A 267 -2.22 23.25 0.52
C PRO A 267 -2.22 23.30 2.06
N ALA A 268 -3.38 23.08 2.68
CA ALA A 268 -3.52 22.95 4.13
C ALA A 268 -2.83 21.69 4.69
N ASP A 269 -2.47 20.71 3.86
CA ASP A 269 -1.83 19.47 4.30
C ASP A 269 -0.37 19.37 3.84
N GLN A 270 0.49 20.26 4.35
CA GLN A 270 1.94 20.19 4.17
C GLN A 270 2.54 18.84 4.61
N ILE A 271 1.84 18.12 5.50
CA ILE A 271 2.23 16.81 6.00
C ILE A 271 2.05 15.78 4.90
N HIS A 272 0.88 15.73 4.26
CA HIS A 272 0.60 14.82 3.17
C HIS A 272 1.60 14.99 2.01
N ARG A 273 1.91 16.23 1.64
CA ARG A 273 2.97 16.51 0.65
C ARG A 273 4.34 15.99 1.07
N ALA A 274 4.75 16.27 2.31
CA ALA A 274 6.03 15.80 2.81
C ALA A 274 6.10 14.26 2.85
N ALA A 275 5.02 13.60 3.26
CA ALA A 275 4.89 12.15 3.23
C ALA A 275 5.02 11.61 1.80
N TYR A 276 4.31 12.20 0.84
CA TYR A 276 4.39 11.83 -0.58
C TYR A 276 5.82 11.98 -1.13
N ASP A 277 6.46 13.14 -0.93
CA ASP A 277 7.84 13.39 -1.38
C ASP A 277 8.83 12.33 -0.82
N LEU A 278 8.70 11.99 0.46
CA LEU A 278 9.56 11.02 1.13
C LEU A 278 9.32 9.60 0.64
N ARG A 279 8.04 9.20 0.51
CA ARG A 279 7.66 7.89 -0.03
C ARG A 279 8.16 7.73 -1.46
N GLN A 280 8.08 8.79 -2.29
CA GLN A 280 8.65 8.80 -3.64
C GLN A 280 10.17 8.64 -3.64
N GLU A 281 10.90 9.29 -2.72
CA GLU A 281 12.35 9.09 -2.58
C GLU A 281 12.70 7.64 -2.19
N ILE A 282 12.00 7.07 -1.21
CA ILE A 282 12.19 5.68 -0.78
C ILE A 282 11.87 4.72 -1.93
N ALA A 283 10.74 4.90 -2.63
CA ALA A 283 10.35 4.05 -3.75
C ALA A 283 11.40 4.05 -4.88
N ARG A 284 12.01 5.20 -5.19
CA ARG A 284 13.13 5.28 -6.14
C ARG A 284 14.33 4.44 -5.72
N ASP A 285 14.69 4.45 -4.44
CA ASP A 285 15.80 3.64 -3.94
C ASP A 285 15.48 2.14 -3.95
N VAL A 286 14.23 1.75 -3.69
CA VAL A 286 13.78 0.36 -3.87
C VAL A 286 13.92 -0.08 -5.33
N VAL A 287 13.48 0.76 -6.29
CA VAL A 287 13.62 0.47 -7.73
C VAL A 287 15.09 0.33 -8.14
N LYS A 288 16.00 1.17 -7.61
CA LYS A 288 17.44 1.02 -7.84
C LYS A 288 17.96 -0.32 -7.29
N SER A 289 17.54 -0.70 -6.09
CA SER A 289 17.91 -1.99 -5.47
C SER A 289 17.45 -3.18 -6.31
N ILE A 290 16.21 -3.16 -6.80
CA ILE A 290 15.66 -4.19 -7.69
C ILE A 290 16.44 -4.24 -9.01
N THR A 291 16.76 -3.09 -9.61
CA THR A 291 17.53 -3.01 -10.84
C THR A 291 18.94 -3.58 -10.65
N ALA A 292 19.60 -3.23 -9.54
CA ALA A 292 20.91 -3.76 -9.17
C ALA A 292 20.87 -5.29 -8.97
N PHE A 293 19.82 -5.83 -8.33
CA PHE A 293 19.64 -7.27 -8.18
C PHE A 293 19.60 -7.99 -9.54
N PHE A 294 18.80 -7.51 -10.49
CA PHE A 294 18.71 -8.13 -11.81
C PHE A 294 20.03 -8.04 -12.60
N SER A 295 20.75 -6.92 -12.46
CA SER A 295 22.08 -6.74 -13.04
C SER A 295 23.11 -7.71 -12.44
N GLU A 296 23.14 -7.85 -11.10
CA GLU A 296 24.04 -8.75 -10.37
C GLU A 296 23.80 -10.21 -10.75
N LYS A 297 22.53 -10.61 -10.84
CA LYS A 297 22.13 -11.96 -11.26
C LYS A 297 22.25 -12.19 -12.77
N GLN A 298 22.64 -11.17 -13.54
CA GLN A 298 22.75 -11.18 -15.00
C GLN A 298 21.49 -11.77 -15.68
N THR A 299 20.31 -11.37 -15.19
CA THR A 299 19.04 -11.91 -15.66
C THR A 299 18.02 -10.79 -15.89
N SER A 300 17.17 -10.96 -16.91
CA SER A 300 16.04 -10.08 -17.12
C SER A 300 14.89 -10.46 -16.19
N VAL A 301 13.97 -9.52 -15.93
CA VAL A 301 12.73 -9.78 -15.19
C VAL A 301 11.95 -10.92 -15.85
N TRP A 302 11.88 -10.93 -17.19
CA TRP A 302 11.24 -12.01 -17.95
C TRP A 302 11.84 -13.38 -17.63
N ASN A 303 13.17 -13.51 -17.68
CA ASN A 303 13.88 -14.76 -17.44
C ASN A 303 13.75 -15.20 -15.98
N PHE A 304 13.87 -14.26 -15.04
CA PHE A 304 13.65 -14.50 -13.62
C PHE A 304 12.24 -15.05 -13.34
N MET A 305 11.20 -14.40 -13.88
CA MET A 305 9.82 -14.87 -13.71
C MET A 305 9.54 -16.19 -14.44
N SER A 306 10.43 -16.61 -15.35
CA SER A 306 10.33 -17.86 -16.11
C SER A 306 11.01 -19.06 -15.45
N GLN A 307 11.71 -18.86 -14.32
CA GLN A 307 12.48 -19.91 -13.65
C GLN A 307 11.65 -21.13 -13.24
N ALA A 308 12.34 -22.24 -12.95
CA ALA A 308 11.70 -23.45 -12.42
C ALA A 308 10.98 -23.17 -11.08
N ASN A 309 9.90 -23.91 -10.81
CA ASN A 309 9.13 -23.77 -9.56
C ASN A 309 9.97 -24.08 -8.30
N SER A 310 11.02 -24.90 -8.44
CA SER A 310 11.95 -25.20 -7.35
C SER A 310 12.90 -24.04 -7.01
N THR A 311 13.24 -23.21 -8.00
CA THR A 311 14.23 -22.12 -7.86
C THR A 311 13.57 -20.78 -7.56
N PHE A 312 12.41 -20.50 -8.17
CA PHE A 312 11.76 -19.20 -8.07
C PHE A 312 11.49 -18.74 -6.62
N PRO A 313 10.98 -19.59 -5.70
CA PRO A 313 10.66 -19.15 -4.34
C PRO A 313 11.85 -18.56 -3.59
N SER A 314 13.00 -19.23 -3.58
CA SER A 314 14.20 -18.76 -2.87
C SER A 314 14.75 -17.47 -3.48
N GLN A 315 14.81 -17.38 -4.81
CA GLN A 315 15.28 -16.17 -5.47
C GLN A 315 14.30 -14.99 -5.33
N SER A 316 13.00 -15.25 -5.32
CA SER A 316 11.99 -14.23 -5.06
C SER A 316 12.07 -13.69 -3.63
N ALA A 317 12.35 -14.56 -2.65
CA ALA A 317 12.58 -14.16 -1.27
C ALA A 317 13.85 -13.31 -1.14
N GLU A 318 14.93 -13.65 -1.86
CA GLU A 318 16.15 -12.84 -1.91
C GLU A 318 15.88 -11.43 -2.47
N LEU A 319 15.15 -11.34 -3.59
CA LEU A 319 14.75 -10.06 -4.19
C LEU A 319 13.90 -9.21 -3.23
N VAL A 320 12.89 -9.81 -2.59
CA VAL A 320 12.04 -9.14 -1.59
C VAL A 320 12.87 -8.67 -0.39
N SER A 321 13.82 -9.48 0.06
CA SER A 321 14.74 -9.11 1.15
C SER A 321 15.60 -7.90 0.77
N LYS A 322 16.19 -7.87 -0.44
CA LYS A 322 16.97 -6.72 -0.91
C LYS A 322 16.11 -5.46 -1.05
N ALA A 323 14.87 -5.59 -1.50
CA ALA A 323 13.92 -4.47 -1.56
C ALA A 323 13.59 -3.96 -0.14
N THR A 324 13.32 -4.87 0.80
CA THR A 324 13.01 -4.54 2.20
C THR A 324 14.18 -3.83 2.89
N MET A 325 15.42 -4.30 2.68
CA MET A 325 16.62 -3.63 3.18
C MET A 325 16.78 -2.22 2.60
N ALA A 326 16.44 -2.02 1.32
CA ALA A 326 16.45 -0.70 0.71
C ALA A 326 15.41 0.24 1.33
N ILE A 327 14.20 -0.27 1.65
CA ILE A 327 13.17 0.51 2.35
C ILE A 327 13.71 0.98 3.71
N HIS A 328 14.20 0.07 4.55
CA HIS A 328 14.77 0.42 5.86
C HIS A 328 15.96 1.37 5.75
N GLY A 329 16.88 1.11 4.82
CA GLY A 329 18.06 1.95 4.59
C GLY A 329 17.69 3.38 4.21
N SER A 330 16.73 3.55 3.29
CA SER A 330 16.26 4.88 2.89
C SER A 330 15.49 5.59 4.00
N ILE A 331 14.64 4.89 4.76
CA ILE A 331 13.98 5.46 5.95
C ILE A 331 15.02 5.94 6.97
N HIS A 332 16.02 5.11 7.28
CA HIS A 332 17.09 5.47 8.22
C HIS A 332 17.89 6.68 7.74
N LYS A 333 18.33 6.67 6.48
CA LYS A 333 19.05 7.78 5.86
C LYS A 333 18.26 9.09 5.91
N LEU A 334 16.98 9.05 5.56
CA LEU A 334 16.13 10.25 5.56
C LEU A 334 15.87 10.77 6.97
N THR A 335 15.43 9.90 7.86
CA THR A 335 14.90 10.30 9.16
C THR A 335 16.00 10.42 10.22
N VAL A 336 16.92 9.47 10.31
CA VAL A 336 17.94 9.45 11.36
C VAL A 336 19.13 10.32 10.97
N GLU A 337 19.76 10.04 9.82
CA GLU A 337 20.97 10.75 9.38
C GLU A 337 20.65 12.19 9.01
N ARG A 338 19.74 12.39 8.04
CA ARG A 338 19.38 13.71 7.50
C ARG A 338 18.37 14.48 8.37
N GLY A 339 17.57 13.79 9.18
CA GLY A 339 16.55 14.42 10.03
C GLY A 339 15.30 14.91 9.27
N ILE A 340 15.16 14.54 8.00
CA ILE A 340 14.02 14.88 7.14
C ILE A 340 12.87 13.92 7.47
N GLY A 341 11.62 14.38 7.33
CA GLY A 341 10.46 13.55 7.66
C GLY A 341 10.28 13.39 9.17
N ARG A 342 10.85 14.29 9.97
CA ARG A 342 10.61 14.35 11.42
C ARG A 342 9.70 15.51 11.75
N TRP A 343 8.83 15.29 12.73
CA TRP A 343 7.89 16.27 13.22
C TRP A 343 8.59 17.43 13.95
N TYR A 344 7.99 18.61 13.88
CA TYR A 344 8.31 19.70 14.78
C TYR A 344 7.10 20.59 15.03
N VAL A 345 7.08 21.23 16.20
CA VAL A 345 6.10 22.28 16.51
C VAL A 345 6.67 23.62 16.06
N GLU A 346 5.98 24.27 15.13
CA GLU A 346 6.20 25.69 14.84
C GLU A 346 5.34 26.52 15.78
N VAL A 347 5.99 27.38 16.56
CA VAL A 347 5.33 28.31 17.48
C VAL A 347 5.05 29.61 16.73
N GLN A 348 3.78 29.95 16.55
CA GLN A 348 3.33 31.25 16.03
C GLN A 348 2.68 32.05 17.18
N PRO A 349 2.60 33.40 17.10
CA PRO A 349 2.11 34.25 18.19
C PRO A 349 0.73 33.89 18.76
N SER A 350 -0.12 33.21 17.98
CA SER A 350 -1.48 32.84 18.39
C SER A 350 -1.82 31.36 18.20
N LYS A 351 -0.91 30.55 17.63
CA LYS A 351 -1.18 29.16 17.24
C LYS A 351 0.09 28.31 17.26
N PHE A 352 -0.08 27.02 17.55
CA PHE A 352 0.92 26.00 17.30
C PHE A 352 0.56 25.27 16.02
N ALA A 353 1.55 25.06 15.14
CA ALA A 353 1.38 24.27 13.94
C ALA A 353 2.35 23.09 13.96
N LEU A 354 1.82 21.89 13.82
CA LEU A 354 2.63 20.70 13.59
C LEU A 354 3.12 20.72 12.14
N LYS A 355 4.44 20.63 11.95
CA LYS A 355 5.08 20.64 10.64
C LYS A 355 6.05 19.46 10.50
N VAL A 356 6.41 19.18 9.25
CA VAL A 356 7.38 18.13 8.89
C VAL A 356 8.64 18.79 8.36
N LEU A 357 9.80 18.32 8.81
CA LEU A 357 11.09 18.77 8.30
C LEU A 357 11.32 18.29 6.87
N ARG A 358 11.59 19.22 5.96
CA ARG A 358 11.87 18.94 4.55
C ARG A 358 13.32 19.20 4.13
N GLY A 359 14.11 19.87 4.98
CA GLY A 359 15.48 20.28 4.65
C GLY A 359 16.47 20.01 5.79
N GLU A 360 17.69 19.63 5.42
CA GLU A 360 18.73 19.21 6.36
C GLU A 360 19.22 20.32 7.29
N GLU A 361 19.30 21.56 6.79
CA GLU A 361 19.72 22.70 7.62
C GLU A 361 18.76 22.92 8.79
N LEU A 362 17.46 22.97 8.49
CA LEU A 362 16.43 23.11 9.52
C LEU A 362 16.42 21.88 10.44
N ALA A 363 16.56 20.67 9.89
CA ALA A 363 16.63 19.45 10.68
C ALA A 363 17.81 19.45 11.67
N ARG A 364 19.00 19.90 11.23
CA ARG A 364 20.18 20.04 12.11
C ARG A 364 19.97 21.06 13.22
N ARG A 365 19.20 22.12 12.95
CA ARG A 365 18.79 23.09 13.98
C ARG A 365 17.81 22.46 14.97
N MET A 366 16.76 21.80 14.48
CA MET A 366 15.72 21.17 15.31
C MET A 366 16.26 20.04 16.20
N LYS A 367 17.26 19.27 15.74
CA LYS A 367 17.94 18.23 16.55
C LYS A 367 18.44 18.74 17.91
N ARG A 368 18.78 20.02 18.04
CA ARG A 368 19.25 20.63 19.30
C ARG A 368 18.14 21.11 20.22
N VAL A 369 16.91 21.10 19.72
CA VAL A 369 15.77 21.72 20.37
C VAL A 369 14.75 20.67 20.82
N TRP A 370 14.65 19.56 20.08
CA TRP A 370 13.83 18.41 20.49
C TRP A 370 14.13 17.94 21.91
N LEU A 371 13.07 17.58 22.60
CA LEU A 371 13.06 17.10 23.96
C LEU A 371 13.23 15.58 23.97
N SER A 372 13.86 15.02 25.00
CA SER A 372 13.80 13.57 25.17
C SER A 372 12.40 13.15 25.64
N GLN A 373 12.04 11.90 25.40
CA GLN A 373 10.77 11.32 25.85
C GLN A 373 10.54 11.57 27.35
N LYS A 374 11.56 11.30 28.17
CA LYS A 374 11.55 11.57 29.63
C LYS A 374 11.25 13.03 29.98
N GLN A 375 11.68 14.00 29.17
CA GLN A 375 11.38 15.41 29.41
C GLN A 375 9.91 15.74 29.10
N VAL A 376 9.37 15.20 28.01
CA VAL A 376 7.96 15.37 27.63
C VAL A 376 7.06 14.74 28.70
N ASP A 377 7.34 13.49 29.08
CA ASP A 377 6.58 12.76 30.10
C ASP A 377 6.66 13.45 31.46
N GLY A 378 7.85 13.96 31.82
CA GLY A 378 8.05 14.71 33.05
C GLY A 378 7.26 16.03 33.12
N VAL A 379 6.97 16.67 31.99
CA VAL A 379 6.08 17.85 31.94
C VAL A 379 4.62 17.41 32.07
N ARG A 380 4.21 16.35 31.40
CA ARG A 380 2.84 15.82 31.49
C ARG A 380 2.46 15.38 32.89
N LEU A 381 3.35 14.62 33.53
CA LEU A 381 3.12 14.12 34.89
C LEU A 381 2.89 15.28 35.88
N LYS A 382 3.57 16.42 35.69
CA LYS A 382 3.37 17.61 36.53
C LYS A 382 1.97 18.19 36.45
N PHE A 383 1.30 18.05 35.30
CA PHE A 383 -0.03 18.62 35.05
C PHE A 383 -1.14 17.58 35.03
N ALA A 384 -0.84 16.31 35.27
CA ALA A 384 -1.80 15.19 35.24
C ALA A 384 -2.98 15.33 36.22
N HIS A 385 -2.87 16.22 37.22
CA HIS A 385 -3.94 16.53 38.17
C HIS A 385 -5.00 17.50 37.60
N LEU A 386 -4.75 18.13 36.45
CA LEU A 386 -5.68 19.07 35.82
C LEU A 386 -6.68 18.34 34.90
N PRO A 387 -7.89 18.92 34.66
CA PRO A 387 -8.78 18.42 33.61
C PRO A 387 -8.07 18.37 32.25
N LYS A 388 -8.37 17.35 31.41
CA LYS A 388 -7.66 17.05 30.15
C LYS A 388 -7.33 18.30 29.31
N ARG A 389 -8.32 19.17 29.05
CA ARG A 389 -8.12 20.42 28.27
C ARG A 389 -7.15 21.41 28.93
N GLN A 390 -7.17 21.53 30.25
CA GLN A 390 -6.27 22.43 30.99
C GLN A 390 -4.86 21.84 31.08
N MET A 391 -4.75 20.52 31.29
CA MET A 391 -3.48 19.80 31.25
C MET A 391 -2.80 19.98 29.89
N GLU A 392 -3.50 19.71 28.78
CA GLU A 392 -2.97 19.87 27.42
C GLU A 392 -2.43 21.29 27.20
N LYS A 393 -3.21 22.31 27.56
CA LYS A 393 -2.77 23.71 27.45
C LYS A 393 -1.51 24.00 28.27
N ALA A 394 -1.47 23.59 29.54
CA ALA A 394 -0.33 23.82 30.43
C ALA A 394 0.93 23.08 29.96
N CYS A 395 0.78 21.85 29.46
CA CYS A 395 1.86 21.09 28.83
C CYS A 395 2.41 21.83 27.61
N LEU A 396 1.55 22.27 26.69
CA LEU A 396 1.96 23.00 25.49
C LEU A 396 2.73 24.28 25.83
N GLU A 397 2.23 25.08 26.77
CA GLU A 397 2.90 26.31 27.23
C GLU A 397 4.28 26.00 27.84
N LYS A 398 4.37 24.95 28.67
CA LYS A 398 5.62 24.59 29.34
C LYS A 398 6.66 24.01 28.38
N LEU A 399 6.24 23.14 27.45
CA LEU A 399 7.12 22.54 26.44
C LEU A 399 7.60 23.63 25.47
N SER A 400 6.73 24.56 25.08
CA SER A 400 7.07 25.74 24.27
C SER A 400 8.16 26.59 24.95
N ASP A 401 8.02 26.91 26.23
CA ASP A 401 9.04 27.67 26.98
C ASP A 401 10.42 26.99 26.95
N ILE A 402 10.46 25.66 27.12
CA ILE A 402 11.71 24.88 27.06
C ILE A 402 12.31 24.93 25.65
N VAL A 403 11.48 24.70 24.62
CA VAL A 403 11.88 24.73 23.21
C VAL A 403 12.39 26.10 22.79
N MET A 404 11.69 27.17 23.16
CA MET A 404 12.08 28.55 22.84
C MET A 404 13.40 28.94 23.51
N LYS A 405 13.61 28.58 24.79
CA LYS A 405 14.89 28.80 25.47
C LYS A 405 16.05 28.08 24.76
N ARG A 406 15.84 26.84 24.33
CA ARG A 406 16.84 26.08 23.55
C ARG A 406 17.08 26.69 22.18
N TRP A 407 16.02 27.12 21.50
CA TRP A 407 16.09 27.75 20.18
C TRP A 407 16.90 29.04 20.22
N VAL A 408 16.59 29.94 21.15
CA VAL A 408 17.35 31.17 21.42
C VAL A 408 18.83 30.83 21.68
N LYS A 409 19.11 29.93 22.63
CA LYS A 409 20.49 29.50 22.91
C LYS A 409 21.22 28.98 21.67
N SER A 410 20.54 28.21 20.82
CA SER A 410 21.12 27.66 19.60
C SER A 410 21.45 28.71 18.54
N MET A 411 20.73 29.84 18.51
CA MET A 411 20.98 30.93 17.56
C MET A 411 22.14 31.83 18.00
N TYR A 412 22.27 32.11 19.30
CA TYR A 412 23.29 33.04 19.81
C TYR A 412 24.67 32.39 20.05
N CYS A 413 24.78 31.08 20.22
CA CYS A 413 26.07 30.40 20.45
C CYS A 413 26.97 30.22 19.20
N ARG A 414 26.63 30.77 18.02
CA ARG A 414 27.44 30.64 16.78
C ARG A 414 28.27 31.88 16.40
N ARG A 415 28.35 32.90 17.27
CA ARG A 415 29.12 34.14 17.02
C ARG A 415 30.37 34.29 17.90
N GLY A 416 30.86 33.20 18.50
CA GLY A 416 32.08 33.17 19.30
C GLY A 416 33.19 32.43 18.59
#